data_AF-A0A3M9XR26-F1
#
_entry.id   AF-A0A3M9XR26-F1
#
_cell.length_a   1.000
_cell.length_b   1.000
_cell.length_c   1.000
_cell.angle_alpha   90.00
_cell.angle_beta   90.00
_cell.angle_gamma   90.00
#
_symmetry.space_group_name_H-M   'P 1'
#
loop_
_entity.id
_entity.type
_entity.pdbx_description
1 polymer ?
#
loop_
_entity_poly.entity_id
_entity_poly.type
_entity_poly.pdbx_seq_one_letter_code
_entity_poly.pdbx_strand_id
1 'polypeptide(L)'
;MIDLYYWPTPNGHKVTIFLEEAGLAYRIKPVDITKGDQFKPEFLAISPNNRMPAIVDRAPADGGAPVALFESGAILVYLAEKTGRLFPADLHARARTLQWLFWQVGGLGPMAGQNHHFAKYAPAKIPYAIERYRNETGRLYGVMDGQLAKTPYLAGEYSIADIACYPWIVPHEDQGQDLHDFPHLKRWFEAIRSRPAVVRAYAAGGPYERTRLDFTALEREILFGQTAERGGAK
;
A
#
# COMPACT_ATOMS: atom_id res chain seq x y z
N MET A 1 -10.31 4.95 -18.57
CA MET A 1 -9.06 4.18 -18.41
C MET A 1 -8.23 4.87 -17.33
N ILE A 2 -7.64 4.10 -16.41
CA ILE A 2 -6.80 4.63 -15.33
C ILE A 2 -5.32 4.55 -15.73
N ASP A 3 -4.60 5.66 -15.71
CA ASP A 3 -3.13 5.63 -15.71
C ASP A 3 -2.66 5.42 -14.27
N LEU A 4 -2.00 4.32 -13.96
CA LEU A 4 -1.46 4.02 -12.63
C LEU A 4 0.06 4.21 -12.60
N TYR A 5 0.53 5.21 -11.86
CA TYR A 5 1.95 5.41 -11.59
C TYR A 5 2.40 4.48 -10.46
N TYR A 6 3.25 3.50 -10.79
CA TYR A 6 3.42 2.27 -10.02
C TYR A 6 4.88 1.89 -9.77
N TRP A 7 5.09 1.18 -8.67
CA TRP A 7 6.28 0.41 -8.35
C TRP A 7 5.86 -0.77 -7.45
N PRO A 8 6.46 -1.96 -7.55
CA PRO A 8 6.03 -3.15 -6.80
C PRO A 8 6.40 -3.07 -5.33
N THR A 9 5.59 -2.29 -4.61
CA THR A 9 5.65 -2.08 -3.17
C THR A 9 4.28 -2.38 -2.55
N PRO A 10 4.18 -2.58 -1.23
CA PRO A 10 2.90 -2.73 -0.56
C PRO A 10 1.88 -1.64 -0.94
N ASN A 11 2.30 -0.37 -0.99
CA ASN A 11 1.39 0.73 -1.35
C ASN A 11 0.95 0.68 -2.82
N GLY A 12 1.83 0.29 -3.74
CA GLY A 12 1.48 0.08 -5.14
C GLY A 12 0.44 -1.01 -5.33
N HIS A 13 0.63 -2.15 -4.66
CA HIS A 13 -0.26 -3.31 -4.79
C HIS A 13 -1.68 -3.05 -4.32
N LYS A 14 -1.90 -2.12 -3.36
CA LYS A 14 -3.25 -1.72 -2.96
C LYS A 14 -4.09 -1.30 -4.18
N VAL A 15 -3.50 -0.50 -5.07
CA VAL A 15 -4.23 0.07 -6.20
C VAL A 15 -4.42 -0.96 -7.31
N THR A 16 -3.40 -1.78 -7.62
CA THR A 16 -3.56 -2.86 -8.61
C THR A 16 -4.60 -3.89 -8.15
N ILE A 17 -4.62 -4.26 -6.86
CA ILE A 17 -5.63 -5.17 -6.31
C ILE A 17 -7.03 -4.59 -6.52
N PHE A 18 -7.24 -3.31 -6.16
CA PHE A 18 -8.54 -2.68 -6.36
C PHE A 18 -8.96 -2.67 -7.84
N LEU A 19 -8.06 -2.27 -8.74
CA LEU A 19 -8.35 -2.20 -10.18
C LEU A 19 -8.75 -3.57 -10.74
N GLU A 20 -8.07 -4.64 -10.30
CA GLU A 20 -8.37 -6.02 -10.68
C GLU A 20 -9.69 -6.56 -10.09
N GLU A 21 -10.02 -6.17 -8.85
CA GLU A 21 -11.30 -6.52 -8.20
C GLU A 21 -12.49 -5.80 -8.85
N ALA A 22 -12.29 -4.55 -9.25
CA ALA A 22 -13.31 -3.74 -9.90
C ALA A 22 -13.42 -3.99 -11.41
N GLY A 23 -12.47 -4.74 -12.01
CA GLY A 23 -12.42 -4.98 -13.45
C GLY A 23 -12.19 -3.69 -14.26
N LEU A 24 -11.51 -2.71 -13.67
CA LEU A 24 -11.24 -1.43 -14.34
C LEU A 24 -10.06 -1.57 -15.30
N ALA A 25 -10.21 -1.06 -16.52
CA ALA A 25 -9.09 -0.96 -17.45
C ALA A 25 -8.07 0.07 -16.97
N TYR A 26 -6.81 -0.37 -16.82
CA TYR A 26 -5.70 0.48 -16.40
C TYR A 26 -4.43 0.23 -17.21
N ARG A 27 -3.53 1.21 -17.16
CA ARG A 27 -2.18 1.14 -17.72
C ARG A 27 -1.18 1.45 -16.63
N ILE A 28 -0.23 0.54 -16.41
CA ILE A 28 0.89 0.80 -15.50
C ILE A 28 1.89 1.74 -16.18
N LYS A 29 2.25 2.80 -15.47
CA LYS A 29 3.35 3.72 -15.75
C LYS A 29 4.40 3.54 -14.65
N PRO A 30 5.50 2.83 -14.91
CA PRO A 30 6.49 2.57 -13.88
C PRO A 30 7.14 3.87 -13.38
N VAL A 31 7.31 3.98 -12.07
CA VAL A 31 8.08 5.02 -11.39
C VAL A 31 9.18 4.31 -10.61
N ASP A 32 10.36 4.16 -11.23
CA ASP A 32 11.49 3.48 -10.61
C ASP A 32 12.06 4.34 -9.48
N ILE A 33 11.59 4.05 -8.26
CA ILE A 33 11.97 4.82 -7.07
C ILE A 33 13.46 4.72 -6.73
N THR A 34 14.14 3.71 -7.27
CA THR A 34 15.59 3.51 -7.08
C THR A 34 16.42 4.41 -8.00
N LYS A 35 15.83 4.88 -9.11
CA LYS A 35 16.44 5.82 -10.05
C LYS A 35 16.02 7.27 -9.84
N GLY A 36 15.13 7.53 -8.89
CA GLY A 36 14.65 8.88 -8.60
C GLY A 36 13.55 9.37 -9.55
N ASP A 37 12.85 8.47 -10.26
CA ASP A 37 11.76 8.84 -11.16
C ASP A 37 10.64 9.64 -10.47
N GLN A 38 10.47 9.45 -9.17
CA GLN A 38 9.52 10.17 -8.32
C GLN A 38 9.85 11.66 -8.11
N PHE A 39 11.03 12.11 -8.54
CA PHE A 39 11.44 13.52 -8.49
C PHE A 39 11.33 14.23 -9.83
N LYS A 40 10.95 13.50 -10.89
CA LYS A 40 10.78 14.08 -12.21
C LYS A 40 9.61 15.08 -12.22
N PRO A 41 9.74 16.26 -12.85
CA PRO A 41 8.70 17.30 -12.85
C PRO A 41 7.31 16.79 -13.27
N GLU A 42 7.26 15.90 -14.26
CA GLU A 42 6.02 15.31 -14.75
C GLU A 42 5.30 14.42 -13.72
N PHE A 43 6.04 13.78 -12.81
CA PHE A 43 5.45 13.00 -11.73
C PHE A 43 5.06 13.89 -10.54
N LEU A 44 5.90 14.88 -10.21
CA LEU A 44 5.62 15.85 -9.14
C LEU A 44 4.37 16.69 -9.42
N ALA A 45 4.06 16.96 -10.68
CA ALA A 45 2.80 17.59 -11.09
C ALA A 45 1.55 16.77 -10.73
N ILE A 46 1.70 15.46 -10.44
CA ILE A 46 0.62 14.54 -10.06
C ILE A 46 0.70 14.23 -8.55
N SER A 47 1.90 13.93 -8.06
CA SER A 47 2.18 13.59 -6.66
C SER A 47 3.29 14.51 -6.13
N PRO A 48 2.93 15.69 -5.59
CA PRO A 48 3.92 16.64 -5.05
C PRO A 48 4.63 16.08 -3.81
N ASN A 49 4.08 15.04 -3.19
CA ASN A 49 4.71 14.29 -2.10
C ASN A 49 5.85 13.37 -2.57
N ASN A 50 6.20 13.33 -3.87
CA ASN A 50 7.23 12.46 -4.45
C ASN A 50 7.06 10.96 -4.11
N ARG A 51 5.83 10.51 -3.85
CA ARG A 51 5.52 9.12 -3.50
C ARG A 51 4.55 8.52 -4.50
N MET A 52 4.82 7.26 -4.85
CA MET A 52 3.86 6.37 -5.51
C MET A 52 3.07 5.57 -4.45
N PRO A 53 1.88 5.05 -4.77
CA PRO A 53 1.17 5.16 -6.04
C PRO A 53 0.56 6.54 -6.27
N ALA A 54 0.35 6.86 -7.54
CA ALA A 54 -0.50 7.95 -7.99
C ALA A 54 -1.32 7.49 -9.20
N ILE A 55 -2.46 8.12 -9.47
CA ILE A 55 -3.27 7.83 -10.65
C ILE A 55 -3.62 9.09 -11.42
N VAL A 56 -3.91 8.91 -12.71
CA VAL A 56 -4.72 9.85 -13.48
C VAL A 56 -5.91 9.10 -14.05
N ASP A 57 -7.11 9.44 -13.59
CA ASP A 57 -8.34 8.95 -14.19
C ASP A 57 -8.68 9.76 -15.43
N ARG A 58 -8.53 9.14 -16.61
CA ARG A 58 -8.80 9.77 -17.90
C ARG A 58 -10.27 9.82 -18.27
N ALA A 59 -11.13 9.12 -17.54
CA ALA A 59 -12.57 9.09 -17.80
C ALA A 59 -13.36 9.06 -16.48
N PRO A 60 -13.38 10.19 -15.74
CA PRO A 60 -14.17 10.32 -14.52
C PRO A 60 -15.66 10.01 -14.77
N ALA A 61 -16.35 9.52 -13.75
CA ALA A 61 -17.75 9.08 -13.88
C ALA A 61 -18.74 10.24 -14.16
N ASP A 62 -18.37 11.47 -13.79
CA ASP A 62 -19.15 12.69 -14.03
C ASP A 62 -18.91 13.29 -15.43
N GLY A 63 -18.04 12.67 -16.25
CA GLY A 63 -17.67 13.20 -17.57
C GLY A 63 -16.76 14.43 -17.53
N GLY A 64 -16.25 14.79 -16.34
CA GLY A 64 -15.38 15.93 -16.14
C GLY A 64 -13.97 15.76 -16.71
N ALA A 65 -13.14 16.78 -16.48
CA ALA A 65 -11.72 16.76 -16.85
C ALA A 65 -10.97 15.65 -16.08
N PRO A 66 -9.85 15.11 -16.61
CA PRO A 66 -9.10 14.06 -15.94
C PRO A 66 -8.71 14.40 -14.50
N VAL A 67 -8.86 13.44 -13.59
CA VAL A 67 -8.57 13.64 -12.16
C VAL A 67 -7.24 12.98 -11.80
N ALA A 68 -6.31 13.76 -11.28
CA ALA A 68 -5.04 13.29 -10.73
C ALA A 68 -5.15 13.11 -9.21
N LEU A 69 -4.74 11.96 -8.68
CA LEU A 69 -4.71 11.69 -7.24
C LEU A 69 -3.42 10.99 -6.82
N PHE A 70 -2.91 11.37 -5.65
CA PHE A 70 -1.90 10.64 -4.89
C PHE A 70 -2.48 10.19 -3.54
N GLU A 71 -1.69 9.51 -2.72
CA GLU A 71 -2.10 8.79 -1.50
C GLU A 71 -2.95 7.55 -1.77
N SER A 72 -2.38 6.38 -1.46
CA SER A 72 -3.05 5.09 -1.70
C SER A 72 -4.43 4.97 -1.04
N GLY A 73 -4.63 5.56 0.14
CA GLY A 73 -5.94 5.58 0.81
C GLY A 73 -6.97 6.42 0.07
N ALA A 74 -6.59 7.62 -0.39
CA ALA A 74 -7.47 8.50 -1.15
C ALA A 74 -7.83 7.89 -2.51
N ILE A 75 -6.85 7.26 -3.18
CA ILE A 75 -7.06 6.54 -4.44
C ILE A 75 -8.07 5.40 -4.26
N LEU A 76 -7.96 4.61 -3.19
CA LEU A 76 -8.91 3.52 -2.92
C LEU A 76 -10.33 4.05 -2.68
N VAL A 77 -10.50 5.11 -1.90
CA VAL A 77 -11.81 5.74 -1.68
C VAL A 77 -12.38 6.24 -3.00
N TYR A 78 -11.61 6.99 -3.79
CA TYR A 78 -12.04 7.52 -5.08
C TYR A 78 -12.49 6.42 -6.04
N LEU A 79 -11.69 5.36 -6.22
CA LEU A 79 -12.02 4.28 -7.13
C LEU A 79 -13.22 3.46 -6.63
N ALA A 80 -13.37 3.30 -5.31
CA ALA A 80 -14.52 2.63 -4.72
C ALA A 80 -15.82 3.41 -4.91
N GLU A 81 -15.79 4.74 -4.72
CA GLU A 81 -16.94 5.60 -4.99
C GLU A 81 -17.29 5.64 -6.47
N LYS A 82 -16.28 5.76 -7.35
CA LYS A 82 -16.46 5.73 -8.80
C LYS A 82 -17.18 4.45 -9.27
N THR A 83 -16.86 3.31 -8.66
CA THR A 83 -17.35 2.00 -9.11
C THR A 83 -18.53 1.47 -8.33
N GLY A 84 -18.82 2.04 -7.16
CA GLY A 84 -19.78 1.49 -6.20
C GLY A 84 -19.35 0.13 -5.62
N ARG A 85 -18.05 -0.19 -5.63
CA ARG A 85 -17.52 -1.51 -5.22
C ARG A 85 -16.64 -1.40 -3.99
N LEU A 86 -16.71 -2.41 -3.13
CA LEU A 86 -15.82 -2.62 -1.98
C LEU A 86 -15.80 -1.46 -0.96
N PHE A 87 -16.82 -0.63 -0.98
CA PHE A 87 -17.03 0.45 -0.02
C PHE A 87 -18.54 0.64 0.22
N PRO A 88 -19.05 0.24 1.39
CA PRO A 88 -20.48 0.26 1.68
C PRO A 88 -21.09 1.67 1.63
N ALA A 89 -22.35 1.76 1.21
CA ALA A 89 -23.13 3.01 1.23
C ALA A 89 -23.80 3.26 2.60
N ASP A 90 -24.12 2.22 3.36
CA ASP A 90 -24.64 2.34 4.73
C ASP A 90 -23.67 3.11 5.61
N LEU A 91 -24.18 4.10 6.36
CA LEU A 91 -23.37 5.01 7.16
C LEU A 91 -22.48 4.26 8.16
N HIS A 92 -23.02 3.26 8.85
CA HIS A 92 -22.27 2.53 9.88
C HIS A 92 -21.19 1.64 9.28
N ALA A 93 -21.51 0.89 8.22
CA ALA A 93 -20.54 0.05 7.52
C ALA A 93 -19.45 0.89 6.82
N ARG A 94 -19.83 2.04 6.24
CA ARG A 94 -18.92 3.01 5.64
C ARG A 94 -17.96 3.58 6.69
N ALA A 95 -18.48 3.99 7.85
CA ALA A 95 -17.67 4.51 8.94
C ALA A 95 -16.65 3.48 9.44
N ARG A 96 -17.04 2.20 9.62
CA ARG A 96 -16.10 1.12 9.99
C ARG A 96 -15.03 0.87 8.93
N THR A 97 -15.42 0.90 7.65
CA THR A 97 -14.46 0.74 6.54
C THR A 97 -13.43 1.85 6.55
N LEU A 98 -13.87 3.11 6.68
CA LEU A 98 -12.97 4.25 6.79
C LEU A 98 -12.10 4.18 8.05
N GLN A 99 -12.65 3.79 9.20
CA GLN A 99 -11.88 3.63 10.44
C GLN A 99 -10.67 2.70 10.23
N TRP A 100 -10.87 1.54 9.61
CA TRP A 100 -9.79 0.59 9.37
C TRP A 100 -8.85 1.02 8.24
N LEU A 101 -9.36 1.70 7.21
CA LEU A 101 -8.51 2.32 6.18
C LEU A 101 -7.58 3.38 6.78
N PHE A 102 -8.12 4.26 7.63
CA PHE A 102 -7.34 5.30 8.32
C PHE A 102 -6.36 4.72 9.34
N TRP A 103 -6.76 3.67 10.07
CA TRP A 103 -5.85 2.90 10.93
C TRP A 103 -4.69 2.30 10.13
N GLN A 104 -4.94 1.81 8.91
CA GLN A 104 -3.90 1.28 8.04
C GLN A 104 -2.90 2.36 7.62
N VAL A 105 -3.38 3.49 7.09
CA VAL A 105 -2.50 4.55 6.58
C VAL A 105 -1.79 5.35 7.69
N GLY A 106 -2.37 5.43 8.89
CA GLY A 106 -1.78 6.11 10.04
C GLY A 106 -0.99 5.20 11.00
N GLY A 107 -1.19 3.89 10.94
CA GLY A 107 -0.61 2.91 11.87
C GLY A 107 0.17 1.81 11.15
N LEU A 108 -0.54 0.81 10.60
CA LEU A 108 0.07 -0.40 10.03
C LEU A 108 1.15 -0.11 9.00
N GLY A 109 0.83 0.69 7.98
CA GLY A 109 1.78 0.99 6.90
C GLY A 109 3.03 1.73 7.40
N PRO A 110 2.89 2.89 8.08
CA PRO A 110 4.03 3.63 8.58
C PRO A 110 4.92 2.82 9.53
N MET A 111 4.34 2.09 10.49
CA MET A 111 5.13 1.35 11.49
C MET A 111 5.85 0.15 10.88
N ALA A 112 5.20 -0.61 9.99
CA ALA A 112 5.85 -1.69 9.25
C ALA A 112 6.93 -1.14 8.30
N GLY A 113 6.74 0.05 7.73
CA GLY A 113 7.76 0.75 6.95
C GLY A 113 9.02 1.06 7.77
N GLN A 114 8.85 1.53 9.01
CA GLN A 114 9.98 1.74 9.92
C GLN A 114 10.64 0.42 10.32
N ASN A 115 9.86 -0.64 10.57
CA ASN A 115 10.39 -1.98 10.80
C ASN A 115 11.30 -2.42 9.66
N HIS A 116 10.82 -2.38 8.41
CA HIS A 116 11.64 -2.69 7.23
C HIS A 116 12.90 -1.82 7.16
N HIS A 117 12.79 -0.51 7.43
CA HIS A 117 13.93 0.39 7.39
C HIS A 117 15.01 -0.02 8.38
N PHE A 118 14.70 -0.11 9.68
CA PHE A 118 15.71 -0.43 10.70
C PHE A 118 16.21 -1.88 10.61
N ALA A 119 15.34 -2.84 10.24
CA ALA A 119 15.72 -4.24 10.13
C ALA A 119 16.59 -4.53 8.92
N LYS A 120 16.33 -3.90 7.76
CA LYS A 120 16.99 -4.23 6.49
C LYS A 120 17.84 -3.12 5.94
N TYR A 121 17.32 -1.90 5.90
CA TYR A 121 17.89 -0.83 5.10
C TYR A 121 18.80 0.13 5.86
N ALA A 122 18.70 0.27 7.18
CA ALA A 122 19.56 1.17 7.94
C ALA A 122 21.05 0.79 7.78
N PRO A 123 21.96 1.76 7.57
CA PRO A 123 23.38 1.48 7.35
C PRO A 123 24.07 0.87 8.58
N ALA A 124 23.57 1.20 9.78
CA ALA A 124 24.00 0.60 11.04
C ALA A 124 22.81 -0.09 11.70
N LYS A 125 23.06 -1.23 12.37
CA LYS A 125 22.04 -1.89 13.18
C LYS A 125 21.88 -1.16 14.50
N ILE A 126 20.65 -0.76 14.81
CA ILE A 126 20.28 -0.09 16.05
C ILE A 126 19.32 -1.02 16.79
N PRO A 127 19.80 -1.86 17.73
CA PRO A 127 18.99 -2.90 18.36
C PRO A 127 17.67 -2.38 18.93
N TYR A 128 17.71 -1.25 19.64
CA TYR A 128 16.51 -0.62 20.21
C TYR A 128 15.47 -0.25 19.15
N ALA A 129 15.89 0.35 18.02
CA ALA A 129 14.96 0.74 16.97
C ALA A 129 14.35 -0.48 16.27
N ILE A 130 15.17 -1.50 15.99
CA ILE A 130 14.72 -2.77 15.41
C ILE A 130 13.67 -3.41 16.33
N GLU A 131 13.97 -3.55 17.62
CA GLU A 131 13.06 -4.15 18.59
C GLU A 131 11.77 -3.34 18.74
N ARG A 132 11.88 -2.01 18.88
CA ARG A 132 10.72 -1.12 19.00
C ARG A 132 9.73 -1.30 17.83
N TYR A 133 10.22 -1.25 16.59
CA TYR A 133 9.34 -1.34 15.43
C TYR A 133 8.89 -2.76 15.10
N ARG A 134 9.68 -3.78 15.46
CA ARG A 134 9.21 -5.19 15.43
C ARG A 134 8.07 -5.40 16.41
N ASN A 135 8.22 -4.94 17.66
CA ASN A 135 7.19 -5.08 18.69
C ASN A 135 5.91 -4.29 18.34
N GLU A 136 6.05 -3.07 17.81
CA GLU A 136 4.89 -2.30 17.36
C GLU A 136 4.19 -2.96 16.16
N THR A 137 4.94 -3.53 15.21
CA THR A 137 4.34 -4.30 14.11
C THR A 137 3.57 -5.51 14.64
N GLY A 138 4.14 -6.27 15.58
CA GLY A 138 3.46 -7.41 16.21
C GLY A 138 2.22 -6.99 17.01
N ARG A 139 2.25 -5.85 17.70
CA ARG A 139 1.07 -5.28 18.37
C ARG A 139 -0.05 -4.98 17.36
N LEU A 140 0.28 -4.41 16.21
CA LEU A 140 -0.68 -4.12 15.14
C LEU A 140 -1.26 -5.39 14.51
N TYR A 141 -0.45 -6.45 14.38
CA TYR A 141 -0.92 -7.78 13.97
C TYR A 141 -1.91 -8.34 14.99
N GLY A 142 -1.62 -8.22 16.29
CA GLY A 142 -2.54 -8.62 17.37
C GLY A 142 -3.86 -7.83 17.35
N VAL A 143 -3.83 -6.54 17.00
CA VAL A 143 -5.06 -5.73 16.80
C VAL A 143 -5.91 -6.29 15.65
N MET A 144 -5.28 -6.61 14.51
CA MET A 144 -6.00 -7.22 13.38
C MET A 144 -6.55 -8.59 13.75
N ASP A 145 -5.76 -9.45 14.38
CA ASP A 145 -6.17 -10.79 14.79
C ASP A 145 -7.39 -10.75 15.73
N GLY A 146 -7.36 -9.88 16.75
CA GLY A 146 -8.48 -9.69 17.68
C GLY A 146 -9.75 -9.15 17.01
N GLN A 147 -9.63 -8.33 15.96
CA GLN A 147 -10.79 -7.92 15.15
C GLN A 147 -11.30 -9.06 14.27
N LEU A 148 -10.40 -9.79 13.63
CA LEU A 148 -10.68 -10.87 12.70
C LEU A 148 -11.17 -12.16 13.39
N ALA A 149 -11.05 -12.24 14.71
CA ALA A 149 -11.75 -13.21 15.55
C ALA A 149 -13.27 -12.99 15.54
N LYS A 150 -13.71 -11.72 15.43
CA LYS A 150 -15.12 -11.31 15.55
C LYS A 150 -15.82 -11.20 14.20
N THR A 151 -15.05 -10.95 13.14
CA THR A 151 -15.55 -10.65 11.80
C THR A 151 -14.68 -11.33 10.75
N PRO A 152 -15.24 -11.76 9.59
CA PRO A 152 -14.45 -12.43 8.57
C PRO A 152 -13.41 -11.51 7.91
N TYR A 153 -13.74 -10.20 7.83
CA TYR A 153 -12.90 -9.11 7.30
C TYR A 153 -12.89 -7.93 8.26
N LEU A 154 -11.93 -7.00 8.13
CA LEU A 154 -11.69 -5.95 9.13
C LEU A 154 -12.91 -5.09 9.43
N ALA A 155 -13.68 -4.73 8.40
CA ALA A 155 -14.88 -3.90 8.51
C ALA A 155 -16.20 -4.71 8.54
N GLY A 156 -16.12 -6.04 8.65
CA GLY A 156 -17.24 -6.97 8.53
C GLY A 156 -17.20 -7.73 7.21
N GLU A 157 -17.29 -7.03 6.08
CA GLU A 157 -17.19 -7.59 4.73
C GLU A 157 -15.90 -7.15 4.02
N TYR A 158 -15.48 -7.88 2.98
CA TYR A 158 -14.28 -7.56 2.21
C TYR A 158 -14.40 -6.18 1.57
N SER A 159 -13.44 -5.30 1.86
CA SER A 159 -13.53 -3.89 1.50
C SER A 159 -12.16 -3.30 1.16
N ILE A 160 -12.15 -2.01 0.81
CA ILE A 160 -10.92 -1.23 0.64
C ILE A 160 -10.04 -1.21 1.91
N ALA A 161 -10.59 -1.43 3.11
CA ALA A 161 -9.80 -1.55 4.33
C ALA A 161 -8.90 -2.80 4.30
N ASP A 162 -9.44 -3.92 3.81
CA ASP A 162 -8.70 -5.17 3.68
C ASP A 162 -7.65 -5.08 2.57
N ILE A 163 -8.01 -4.49 1.42
CA ILE A 163 -7.08 -4.20 0.32
C ILE A 163 -5.91 -3.32 0.79
N ALA A 164 -6.18 -2.33 1.64
CA ALA A 164 -5.16 -1.45 2.17
C ALA A 164 -4.19 -2.20 3.11
N CYS A 165 -4.70 -3.14 3.92
CA CYS A 165 -3.89 -3.84 4.91
C CYS A 165 -3.10 -5.01 4.29
N TYR A 166 -3.70 -5.77 3.37
CA TYR A 166 -3.15 -7.05 2.90
C TYR A 166 -1.71 -6.95 2.36
N PRO A 167 -1.37 -6.00 1.47
CA PRO A 167 -0.01 -5.90 0.96
C PRO A 167 1.06 -5.62 2.02
N TRP A 168 0.66 -5.07 3.18
CA TRP A 168 1.55 -4.83 4.31
C TRP A 168 1.72 -6.04 5.23
N ILE A 169 0.87 -7.07 5.10
CA ILE A 169 1.02 -8.36 5.79
C ILE A 169 1.80 -9.38 4.96
N VAL A 170 1.81 -9.25 3.63
CA VAL A 170 2.57 -10.14 2.73
C VAL A 170 4.04 -10.33 3.16
N PRO A 171 4.81 -9.29 3.52
CA PRO A 171 6.17 -9.46 4.00
C PRO A 171 6.25 -9.70 5.52
N HIS A 172 5.38 -10.53 6.10
CA HIS A 172 5.36 -10.77 7.55
C HIS A 172 6.67 -11.39 8.08
N GLU A 173 7.27 -12.32 7.35
CA GLU A 173 8.56 -12.96 7.74
C GLU A 173 9.67 -11.91 7.80
N ASP A 174 9.70 -11.02 6.82
CA ASP A 174 10.61 -9.88 6.72
C ASP A 174 10.41 -8.85 7.84
N GLN A 175 9.21 -8.82 8.43
CA GLN A 175 8.85 -8.00 9.58
C GLN A 175 9.15 -8.70 10.92
N GLY A 176 9.67 -9.93 10.88
CA GLY A 176 9.92 -10.77 12.06
C GLY A 176 8.64 -11.19 12.77
N GLN A 177 7.55 -11.40 12.02
CA GLN A 177 6.26 -11.87 12.53
C GLN A 177 5.97 -13.28 12.02
N ASP A 178 5.53 -14.16 12.92
CA ASP A 178 4.99 -15.47 12.56
C ASP A 178 3.46 -15.41 12.54
N LEU A 179 2.85 -15.68 11.38
CA LEU A 179 1.38 -15.70 11.27
C LEU A 179 0.75 -16.85 12.08
N HIS A 180 1.50 -17.87 12.48
CA HIS A 180 1.00 -18.91 13.38
C HIS A 180 0.62 -18.37 14.78
N ASP A 181 1.21 -17.26 15.21
CA ASP A 181 0.85 -16.56 16.46
C ASP A 181 -0.49 -15.79 16.34
N PHE A 182 -1.00 -15.61 15.12
CA PHE A 182 -2.18 -14.82 14.79
C PHE A 182 -3.16 -15.62 13.91
N PRO A 183 -3.87 -16.62 14.46
CA PRO A 183 -4.63 -17.59 13.67
C PRO A 183 -5.76 -16.98 12.83
N HIS A 184 -6.40 -15.91 13.30
CA HIS A 184 -7.48 -15.23 12.58
C HIS A 184 -6.92 -14.31 11.48
N LEU A 185 -5.78 -13.66 11.74
CA LEU A 185 -5.04 -12.93 10.72
C LEU A 185 -4.52 -13.88 9.63
N LYS A 186 -3.97 -15.04 9.99
CA LYS A 186 -3.52 -16.07 9.04
C LYS A 186 -4.66 -16.56 8.14
N ARG A 187 -5.83 -16.84 8.72
CA ARG A 187 -7.03 -17.19 7.94
C ARG A 187 -7.39 -16.09 6.94
N TRP A 188 -7.47 -14.85 7.40
CA TRP A 188 -7.77 -13.69 6.55
C TRP A 188 -6.74 -13.50 5.44
N PHE A 189 -5.45 -13.68 5.77
CA PHE A 189 -4.34 -13.56 4.84
C PHE A 189 -4.46 -14.56 3.70
N GLU A 190 -4.67 -15.85 4.00
CA GLU A 190 -4.82 -16.89 2.98
C GLU A 190 -6.09 -16.70 2.14
N ALA A 191 -7.19 -16.26 2.78
CA ALA A 191 -8.43 -15.95 2.08
C ALA A 191 -8.21 -14.86 1.02
N ILE A 192 -7.51 -13.77 1.34
CA ILE A 192 -7.23 -12.70 0.38
C ILE A 192 -6.17 -13.12 -0.64
N ARG A 193 -5.11 -13.81 -0.22
CA ARG A 193 -4.05 -14.31 -1.10
C ARG A 193 -4.57 -15.18 -2.23
N SER A 194 -5.59 -15.99 -1.96
CA SER A 194 -6.21 -16.89 -2.95
C SER A 194 -7.17 -16.20 -3.93
N ARG A 195 -7.49 -14.90 -3.74
CA ARG A 195 -8.45 -14.20 -4.61
C ARG A 195 -7.86 -14.03 -6.02
N PRO A 196 -8.63 -14.35 -7.09
CA PRO A 196 -8.14 -14.24 -8.46
C PRO A 196 -7.63 -12.83 -8.83
N ALA A 197 -8.30 -11.78 -8.33
CA ALA A 197 -7.88 -10.40 -8.56
C ALA A 197 -6.55 -10.07 -7.88
N VAL A 198 -6.32 -10.59 -6.67
CA VAL A 198 -5.03 -10.44 -5.96
C VAL A 198 -3.92 -11.15 -6.72
N VAL A 199 -4.15 -12.37 -7.19
CA VAL A 199 -3.17 -13.10 -8.03
C VAL A 199 -2.81 -12.32 -9.29
N ARG A 200 -3.81 -11.80 -10.02
CA ARG A 200 -3.57 -10.96 -11.22
C ARG A 200 -2.83 -9.67 -10.88
N ALA A 201 -3.17 -9.03 -9.76
CA ALA A 201 -2.55 -7.78 -9.33
C ALA A 201 -1.05 -7.95 -9.02
N TYR A 202 -0.65 -9.07 -8.41
CA TYR A 202 0.76 -9.39 -8.20
C TYR A 202 1.46 -9.76 -9.51
N ALA A 203 0.80 -10.54 -10.39
CA ALA A 203 1.34 -10.86 -11.72
C ALA A 203 1.59 -9.59 -12.57
N ALA A 204 0.70 -8.59 -12.50
CA ALA A 204 0.87 -7.30 -13.17
C ALA A 204 2.07 -6.50 -12.64
N GLY A 205 2.47 -6.71 -11.38
CA GLY A 205 3.64 -6.11 -10.76
C GLY A 205 4.97 -6.80 -11.13
N GLY A 206 4.92 -8.09 -11.46
CA GLY A 206 6.09 -8.94 -11.75
C GLY A 206 7.12 -8.35 -12.72
N PRO A 207 6.73 -7.75 -13.86
CA PRO A 207 7.69 -7.14 -14.81
C PRO A 207 8.54 -6.00 -14.23
N TYR A 208 8.16 -5.45 -13.08
CA TYR A 208 8.82 -4.32 -12.43
C TYR A 208 9.59 -4.73 -11.17
N GLU A 209 9.52 -6.01 -10.78
CA GLU A 209 10.21 -6.50 -9.58
C GLU A 209 11.73 -6.35 -9.73
N ARG A 210 12.38 -6.00 -8.62
CA ARG A 210 13.84 -5.87 -8.60
C ARG A 210 14.46 -7.27 -8.61
N THR A 211 15.44 -7.45 -9.50
CA THR A 211 16.22 -8.69 -9.56
C THR A 211 17.28 -8.80 -8.45
N ARG A 212 17.58 -7.71 -7.75
CA ARG A 212 18.52 -7.67 -6.62
C ARG A 212 17.84 -7.22 -5.34
N LEU A 213 18.23 -7.82 -4.22
CA LEU A 213 17.76 -7.47 -2.88
C LEU A 213 18.45 -6.21 -2.34
N ASP A 214 19.77 -6.09 -2.57
CA ASP A 214 20.57 -4.98 -2.05
C ASP A 214 20.43 -3.68 -2.86
N PHE A 215 20.69 -2.55 -2.21
CA PHE A 215 20.73 -1.24 -2.86
C PHE A 215 22.18 -0.76 -2.96
N THR A 216 22.55 -0.20 -4.13
CA THR A 216 23.82 0.52 -4.29
C THR A 216 23.86 1.77 -3.40
N ALA A 217 25.04 2.36 -3.19
CA ALA A 217 25.16 3.60 -2.42
C ALA A 217 24.29 4.73 -2.98
N LEU A 218 24.25 4.88 -4.32
CA LEU A 218 23.42 5.87 -5.00
C LEU A 218 21.92 5.61 -4.79
N GLU A 219 21.48 4.35 -4.95
CA GLU A 219 20.07 4.00 -4.72
C GLU A 219 19.65 4.27 -3.26
N ARG A 220 20.55 4.03 -2.29
CA ARG A 220 20.30 4.34 -0.88
C ARG A 220 20.20 5.84 -0.63
N GLU A 221 21.06 6.63 -1.26
CA GLU A 221 21.00 8.10 -1.18
C GLU A 221 19.67 8.61 -1.75
N ILE A 222 19.24 8.11 -2.90
CA ILE A 222 17.95 8.46 -3.55
C ILE A 222 16.75 8.09 -2.66
N LEU A 223 16.77 6.91 -2.05
CA LEU A 223 15.63 6.39 -1.28
C LEU A 223 15.53 6.97 0.13
N PHE A 224 16.67 7.17 0.80
CA PHE A 224 16.74 7.47 2.24
C PHE A 224 17.42 8.81 2.57
N GLY A 225 18.07 9.46 1.60
CA GLY A 225 18.73 10.76 1.75
C GLY A 225 17.84 11.96 1.42
N GLN A 226 16.52 11.77 1.38
CA GLN A 226 15.55 12.81 1.03
C GLN A 226 15.43 13.85 2.15
N THR A 227 15.53 15.12 1.79
CA THR A 227 15.38 16.28 2.68
C THR A 227 14.49 17.32 2.02
N ALA A 228 14.08 18.38 2.72
CA ALA A 228 13.34 19.49 2.11
C ALA A 228 14.10 20.13 0.93
N GLU A 229 15.44 20.12 0.94
CA GLU A 229 16.29 20.65 -0.13
C GLU A 229 16.45 19.70 -1.32
N ARG A 230 16.38 18.38 -1.08
CA ARG A 230 16.62 17.33 -2.10
C ARG A 230 15.34 16.63 -2.59
N GLY A 231 14.20 16.81 -1.90
CA GLY A 231 12.94 16.10 -2.13
C GLY A 231 11.97 16.78 -3.10
N GLY A 232 12.33 17.97 -3.62
CA GLY A 232 11.67 18.62 -4.75
C GLY A 232 10.20 18.98 -4.57
N ALA A 233 9.95 20.18 -4.04
CA ALA A 233 8.90 21.10 -4.50
C ALA A 233 9.38 22.54 -4.23
N LYS A 234 10.12 23.12 -5.16
CA LYS A 234 10.29 24.58 -5.32
C LYS A 234 9.86 24.94 -6.72
#